data_AF-A0A453J1Q5-F1
#
_entry.id   AF-A0A453J1Q5-F1
#
_cell.length_a   1.000
_cell.length_b   1.000
_cell.length_c   1.000
_cell.angle_alpha   90.00
_cell.angle_beta   90.00
_cell.angle_gamma   90.00
#
_symmetry.space_group_name_H-M   'P 1'
#
loop_
_entity.id
_entity.type
_entity.pdbx_description
1 polymer ?
#
loop_
_entity_poly.entity_id
_entity_poly.type
_entity_poly.pdbx_seq_one_letter_code
_entity_poly.pdbx_strand_id
1 'polypeptide(L)'
;MATPLRLAALLLVLVAAFASAARADLVVSRADRKVDLTSHIVRVLTSLKVENAGSEPVSKVLLAFPNIQAKNLAAIRAFGTEGKVKGLSSVLPIEVVEPSGVPPELTFFSASLHKPLQKGKILHLDVLTVFTHFLQPFPEEITQADSQLVVFQDSSHYLSPYPVKVQTLSIRLPGGRVESYTKYGNTKLVDSELKYGPYEDVPPFSYNPIIVHFENNNPFAVAKELIREIEISHWGNVQITEHYNIVHGGARLKGEFSRLDYQSRPYARGVSSFRHLIARLPARAHSIYYRDEIGNISTSHLWSDSKKVLLLFISFVMAKFPNKSATHVC
;
A
#
# COMPACT_ATOMS: atom_id res chain seq x y z
N MET A 1 26.15 50.76 35.20
CA MET A 1 25.08 51.14 34.26
C MET A 1 24.38 49.86 33.81
N ALA A 2 23.08 49.81 34.11
CA ALA A 2 22.02 48.83 33.83
C ALA A 2 22.31 47.54 33.00
N THR A 3 21.87 46.41 33.58
CA THR A 3 21.29 45.22 32.90
C THR A 3 20.06 45.60 32.05
N PRO A 4 19.67 44.82 31.02
CA PRO A 4 18.86 43.61 31.21
C PRO A 4 19.36 42.44 30.31
N LEU A 5 19.76 41.27 30.81
CA LEU A 5 18.94 40.20 31.39
C LEU A 5 17.43 40.39 31.23
N ARG A 6 16.82 39.86 30.16
CA ARG A 6 15.48 39.19 30.11
C ARG A 6 15.21 38.67 28.69
N LEU A 7 14.51 37.54 28.62
CA LEU A 7 13.95 36.85 27.42
C LEU A 7 14.88 35.98 26.58
N ALA A 8 15.41 34.91 27.18
CA ALA A 8 15.68 33.67 26.45
C ALA A 8 15.31 32.49 27.37
N ALA A 9 14.03 32.39 27.70
CA ALA A 9 13.46 31.28 28.45
C ALA A 9 12.15 30.85 27.79
N LEU A 10 12.03 29.54 27.58
CA LEU A 10 10.84 28.82 27.15
C LEU A 10 10.29 29.18 25.76
N LEU A 11 10.73 28.43 24.76
CA LEU A 11 9.78 27.90 23.77
C LEU A 11 9.80 26.37 23.85
N LEU A 12 9.44 25.86 25.02
CA LEU A 12 8.95 24.50 25.16
C LEU A 12 7.51 24.56 24.63
N VAL A 13 7.31 24.30 23.34
CA VAL A 13 5.97 24.18 22.77
C VAL A 13 5.31 22.97 23.43
N LEU A 14 4.50 23.29 24.43
CA LEU A 14 3.61 22.40 25.14
C LEU A 14 2.53 21.96 24.15
N VAL A 15 2.74 20.87 23.41
CA VAL A 15 1.64 20.17 22.72
C VAL A 15 0.89 19.35 23.77
N ALA A 16 0.13 20.04 24.60
CA ALA A 16 -0.79 19.43 25.55
C ALA A 16 -2.03 20.33 25.68
N ALA A 17 -2.95 20.21 24.72
CA ALA A 17 -4.40 20.45 24.90
C ALA A 17 -5.16 20.33 23.56
N PHE A 18 -5.20 19.14 22.96
CA PHE A 18 -6.34 18.74 22.12
C PHE A 18 -6.70 17.29 22.45
N ALA A 19 -7.03 17.05 23.71
CA ALA A 19 -7.64 15.79 24.17
C ALA A 19 -9.08 16.09 24.61
N SER A 20 -9.94 16.47 23.67
CA SER A 20 -11.37 16.58 23.95
C SER A 20 -12.19 16.35 22.68
N ALA A 21 -12.16 15.12 22.18
CA ALA A 21 -13.18 14.60 21.27
C ALA A 21 -13.25 13.06 21.23
N ALA A 22 -12.19 12.35 21.62
CA ALA A 22 -12.27 10.92 21.87
C ALA A 22 -12.39 10.69 23.38
N ARG A 23 -13.62 10.63 23.91
CA ARG A 23 -13.84 9.77 25.08
C ARG A 23 -13.31 8.40 24.67
N ALA A 24 -12.30 7.89 25.36
CA ALA A 24 -11.72 6.57 25.05
C ALA A 24 -12.70 5.48 25.51
N ASP A 25 -13.88 5.44 24.90
CA ASP A 25 -14.85 4.38 25.08
C ASP A 25 -14.26 3.05 24.59
N LEU A 26 -13.37 3.13 23.59
CA LEU A 26 -12.65 1.99 23.04
C LEU A 26 -11.17 2.00 23.46
N VAL A 27 -10.65 0.82 23.75
CA VAL A 27 -9.23 0.56 24.03
C VAL A 27 -8.75 -0.54 23.10
N VAL A 28 -7.60 -0.35 22.45
CA VAL A 28 -6.98 -1.37 21.60
C VAL A 28 -6.07 -2.22 22.46
N SER A 29 -6.54 -3.39 22.86
CA SER A 29 -5.76 -4.32 23.69
C SER A 29 -4.57 -4.93 22.96
N ARG A 30 -4.68 -5.11 21.63
CA ARG A 30 -3.60 -5.60 20.78
C ARG A 30 -3.75 -5.07 19.35
N ALA A 31 -2.65 -4.59 18.77
CA ALA A 31 -2.58 -4.20 17.37
C ALA A 31 -1.40 -4.92 16.69
N ASP A 32 -1.67 -5.82 15.75
CA ASP A 32 -0.65 -6.46 14.93
C ASP A 32 -0.74 -5.94 13.50
N ARG A 33 0.29 -5.21 13.05
CA ARG A 33 0.38 -4.68 11.69
C ARG A 33 1.33 -5.54 10.86
N LYS A 34 0.85 -6.01 9.71
CA LYS A 34 1.65 -6.74 8.73
C LYS A 34 1.69 -5.94 7.43
N VAL A 35 2.86 -5.41 7.08
CA VAL A 35 3.10 -4.67 5.85
C VAL A 35 3.77 -5.60 4.85
N ASP A 36 3.20 -5.73 3.67
CA ASP A 36 3.75 -6.49 2.56
C ASP A 36 4.31 -5.56 1.49
N LEU A 37 5.64 -5.57 1.34
CA LEU A 37 6.41 -4.80 0.37
C LEU A 37 6.95 -5.66 -0.77
N THR A 38 6.49 -6.91 -0.93
CA THR A 38 7.04 -7.82 -1.94
C THR A 38 6.72 -7.43 -3.39
N SER A 39 5.88 -6.40 -3.59
CA SER A 39 5.51 -5.87 -4.91
C SER A 39 5.63 -4.34 -4.91
N HIS A 40 5.34 -3.69 -6.04
CA HIS A 40 5.27 -2.22 -6.12
C HIS A 40 4.01 -1.63 -5.43
N ILE A 41 3.03 -2.48 -5.12
CA ILE A 41 1.81 -2.13 -4.37
C ILE A 41 2.02 -2.53 -2.91
N VAL A 42 1.83 -1.59 -2.00
CA VAL A 42 1.95 -1.83 -0.55
C VAL A 42 0.61 -2.32 -0.02
N ARG A 43 0.63 -3.47 0.66
CA ARG A 43 -0.55 -4.02 1.33
C ARG A 43 -0.31 -4.06 2.82
N VAL A 44 -1.24 -3.55 3.60
CA VAL A 44 -1.15 -3.56 5.07
C VAL A 44 -2.37 -4.26 5.63
N LEU A 45 -2.14 -5.34 6.38
CA LEU A 45 -3.14 -5.99 7.19
C LEU A 45 -2.94 -5.57 8.65
N THR A 46 -3.91 -4.86 9.20
CA THR A 46 -3.91 -4.41 10.58
C THR A 46 -4.96 -5.19 11.36
N SER A 47 -4.52 -6.09 12.22
CA SER A 47 -5.38 -6.90 13.09
C SER A 47 -5.47 -6.26 14.47
N LEU A 48 -6.68 -5.83 14.84
CA LEU A 48 -6.97 -5.09 16.07
C LEU A 48 -7.87 -5.91 16.99
N LYS A 49 -7.51 -5.98 18.27
CA LYS A 49 -8.37 -6.48 19.34
C LYS A 49 -8.89 -5.31 20.15
N VAL A 50 -10.09 -4.83 19.80
CA VAL A 50 -10.72 -3.63 20.35
C VAL A 50 -11.66 -4.02 21.47
N GLU A 51 -11.57 -3.35 22.62
CA GLU A 51 -12.42 -3.56 23.80
C GLU A 51 -13.22 -2.29 24.07
N ASN A 52 -14.51 -2.42 24.35
CA ASN A 52 -15.31 -1.30 24.85
C ASN A 52 -15.15 -1.17 26.38
N ALA A 53 -14.31 -0.23 26.81
CA ALA A 53 -14.11 0.13 28.21
C ALA A 53 -15.11 1.20 28.71
N GLY A 54 -15.86 1.83 27.80
CA GLY A 54 -16.87 2.84 28.10
C GLY A 54 -18.14 2.28 28.75
N SER A 55 -19.03 3.18 29.18
CA SER A 55 -20.34 2.81 29.72
C SER A 55 -21.37 2.52 28.64
N GLU A 56 -21.27 3.21 27.50
CA GLU A 56 -22.25 3.17 26.41
C GLU A 56 -21.89 2.14 25.33
N PRO A 57 -22.88 1.54 24.64
CA PRO A 57 -22.64 0.72 23.46
C PRO A 57 -22.05 1.54 22.31
N VAL A 58 -21.03 0.99 21.64
CA VAL A 58 -20.35 1.68 20.53
C VAL A 58 -20.68 1.03 19.20
N SER A 59 -21.19 1.80 18.23
CA SER A 59 -21.59 1.29 16.91
C SER A 59 -20.58 1.57 15.80
N LYS A 60 -19.56 2.39 16.06
CA LYS A 60 -18.58 2.84 15.06
C LYS A 60 -17.17 2.80 15.62
N VAL A 61 -16.21 2.37 14.81
CA VAL A 61 -14.79 2.36 15.15
C VAL A 61 -14.04 3.29 14.20
N LEU A 62 -13.29 4.24 14.74
CA LEU A 62 -12.51 5.20 13.95
C LEU A 62 -11.13 4.64 13.60
N LEU A 63 -10.73 4.85 12.34
CA LEU A 63 -9.43 4.49 11.78
C LEU A 63 -8.76 5.78 11.29
N ALA A 64 -7.55 6.06 11.78
CA ALA A 64 -6.82 7.29 11.46
C ALA A 64 -5.64 6.99 10.53
N PHE A 65 -5.45 7.84 9.51
CA PHE A 65 -4.33 7.76 8.59
C PHE A 65 -3.70 9.14 8.41
N PRO A 66 -2.36 9.27 8.35
CA PRO A 66 -1.74 10.50 7.88
C PRO A 66 -2.21 10.86 6.47
N ASN A 67 -2.39 12.15 6.18
CA ASN A 67 -2.86 12.61 4.86
C ASN A 67 -1.99 12.10 3.69
N ILE A 68 -0.68 11.93 3.92
CA ILE A 68 0.26 11.37 2.94
C ILE A 68 -0.12 9.92 2.58
N GLN A 69 -0.53 9.12 3.57
CA GLN A 69 -1.01 7.75 3.34
C GLN A 69 -2.40 7.75 2.71
N ALA A 70 -3.31 8.58 3.22
CA ALA A 70 -4.69 8.67 2.73
C ALA A 70 -4.75 9.06 1.25
N LYS A 71 -3.87 9.99 0.79
CA LYS A 71 -3.77 10.38 -0.62
C LYS A 71 -3.44 9.21 -1.56
N ASN A 72 -2.66 8.25 -1.07
CA ASN A 72 -2.18 7.10 -1.84
C ASN A 72 -2.99 5.82 -1.56
N LEU A 73 -4.08 5.92 -0.78
CA LEU A 73 -4.94 4.80 -0.42
C LEU A 73 -5.84 4.43 -1.60
N ALA A 74 -5.60 3.27 -2.21
CA ALA A 74 -6.39 2.78 -3.33
C ALA A 74 -7.60 1.94 -2.89
N ALA A 75 -7.49 1.24 -1.78
CA ALA A 75 -8.59 0.46 -1.22
C ALA A 75 -8.44 0.29 0.30
N ILE A 76 -9.58 0.30 1.00
CA ILE A 76 -9.70 -0.05 2.41
C ILE A 76 -10.87 -1.03 2.57
N ARG A 77 -10.64 -2.11 3.33
CA ARG A 77 -11.67 -3.09 3.68
C ARG A 77 -11.53 -3.45 5.15
N ALA A 78 -12.64 -3.45 5.87
CA ALA A 78 -12.69 -3.82 7.27
C ALA A 78 -13.55 -5.06 7.46
N PHE A 79 -13.10 -5.96 8.32
CA PHE A 79 -13.79 -7.19 8.65
C PHE A 79 -13.89 -7.32 10.17
N GLY A 80 -15.10 -7.53 10.69
CA GLY A 80 -15.39 -7.57 12.12
C GLY A 80 -15.89 -8.94 12.56
N THR A 81 -15.33 -9.45 13.65
CA THR A 81 -15.80 -10.65 14.36
C THR A 81 -15.90 -10.37 15.86
N GLU A 82 -17.09 -10.52 16.45
CA GLU A 82 -17.28 -10.42 17.90
C GLU A 82 -16.95 -11.77 18.57
N GLY A 83 -16.16 -11.77 19.65
CA GLY A 83 -15.86 -13.00 20.40
C GLY A 83 -14.70 -13.85 19.83
N LYS A 84 -14.91 -15.12 19.47
CA LYS A 84 -13.82 -16.02 19.03
C LYS A 84 -13.43 -15.76 17.57
N VAL A 85 -12.12 -15.64 17.32
CA VAL A 85 -11.47 -15.42 16.00
C VAL A 85 -11.89 -16.41 14.89
N LYS A 86 -12.45 -17.58 15.24
CA LYS A 86 -12.92 -18.60 14.27
C LYS A 86 -14.37 -18.39 13.77
N GLY A 87 -15.00 -17.24 14.05
CA GLY A 87 -16.34 -16.90 13.55
C GLY A 87 -16.36 -16.49 12.07
N LEU A 88 -17.56 -16.40 11.49
CA LEU A 88 -17.75 -15.86 10.15
C LEU A 88 -17.48 -14.34 10.20
N SER A 89 -16.36 -13.90 9.64
CA SER A 89 -15.98 -12.48 9.62
C SER A 89 -16.93 -11.70 8.70
N SER A 90 -17.56 -10.66 9.23
CA SER A 90 -18.50 -9.82 8.50
C SER A 90 -17.80 -8.61 7.90
N VAL A 91 -18.10 -8.29 6.64
CA VAL A 91 -17.60 -7.06 6.00
C VAL A 91 -18.27 -5.87 6.66
N LEU A 92 -17.49 -4.90 7.12
CA LEU A 92 -18.00 -3.68 7.75
C LEU A 92 -18.03 -2.54 6.73
N PRO A 93 -19.13 -1.78 6.63
CA PRO A 93 -19.16 -0.55 5.83
C PRO A 93 -18.16 0.47 6.36
N ILE A 94 -17.47 1.14 5.44
CA ILE A 94 -16.48 2.18 5.75
C ILE A 94 -16.90 3.49 5.10
N GLU A 95 -16.89 4.57 5.88
CA GLU A 95 -17.18 5.92 5.42
C GLU A 95 -16.05 6.87 5.83
N VAL A 96 -15.77 7.88 5.00
CA VAL A 96 -14.86 8.97 5.37
C VAL A 96 -15.60 9.89 6.35
N VAL A 97 -14.94 10.29 7.43
CA VAL A 97 -15.53 11.13 8.47
C VAL A 97 -14.59 12.25 8.89
N GLU A 98 -15.16 13.38 9.30
CA GLU A 98 -14.43 14.53 9.84
C GLU A 98 -14.84 14.76 11.29
N PRO A 99 -14.24 14.03 12.26
CA PRO A 99 -14.52 14.23 13.67
C PRO A 99 -14.07 15.63 14.13
N SER A 100 -14.83 16.26 15.02
CA SER A 100 -14.49 17.58 15.55
C SER A 100 -13.24 17.52 16.45
N GLY A 101 -12.41 18.57 16.41
CA GLY A 101 -11.25 18.72 17.31
C GLY A 101 -10.07 17.78 17.01
N VAL A 102 -9.96 17.26 15.79
CA VAL A 102 -8.84 16.39 15.37
C VAL A 102 -7.76 17.16 14.61
N PRO A 103 -6.50 16.65 14.59
CA PRO A 103 -5.42 17.27 13.84
C PRO A 103 -5.73 17.30 12.33
N PRO A 104 -5.47 18.43 11.64
CA PRO A 104 -5.76 18.58 10.20
C PRO A 104 -4.87 17.70 9.32
N GLU A 105 -3.79 17.14 9.87
CA GLU A 105 -2.84 16.26 9.17
C GLU A 105 -3.33 14.82 9.04
N LEU A 106 -4.51 14.51 9.59
CA LEU A 106 -5.08 13.17 9.63
C LEU A 106 -6.41 13.09 8.87
N THR A 107 -6.55 12.02 8.10
CA THR A 107 -7.82 11.62 7.48
C THR A 107 -8.42 10.47 8.29
N PHE A 108 -9.71 10.54 8.57
CA PHE A 108 -10.41 9.52 9.36
C PHE A 108 -11.41 8.73 8.52
N PHE A 109 -11.47 7.44 8.81
CA PHE A 109 -12.49 6.53 8.30
C PHE A 109 -13.25 5.94 9.49
N SER A 110 -14.55 5.71 9.32
CA SER A 110 -15.40 5.08 10.31
C SER A 110 -15.85 3.71 9.79
N ALA A 111 -15.51 2.65 10.52
CA ALA A 111 -16.06 1.32 10.30
C ALA A 111 -17.34 1.13 11.13
N SER A 112 -18.47 0.95 10.45
CA SER A 112 -19.78 0.76 11.10
C SER A 112 -19.97 -0.70 11.48
N LEU A 113 -20.29 -0.95 12.76
CA LEU A 113 -20.55 -2.29 13.29
C LEU A 113 -22.00 -2.70 13.01
N HIS A 114 -22.22 -3.93 12.57
CA HIS A 114 -23.57 -4.48 12.37
C HIS A 114 -24.36 -4.60 13.68
N LYS A 115 -23.65 -4.81 14.79
CA LYS A 115 -24.20 -4.85 16.15
C LYS A 115 -23.37 -3.91 17.03
N PRO A 116 -24.00 -3.04 17.84
CA PRO A 116 -23.27 -2.19 18.78
C PRO A 116 -22.47 -3.03 19.77
N LEU A 117 -21.19 -2.69 19.93
CA LEU A 117 -20.26 -3.33 20.85
C LEU A 117 -20.61 -2.91 22.28
N GLN A 118 -21.11 -3.85 23.08
CA GLN A 118 -21.51 -3.61 24.47
C GLN A 118 -20.28 -3.43 25.38
N LYS A 119 -20.49 -2.82 26.55
CA LYS A 119 -19.45 -2.66 27.57
C LYS A 119 -18.76 -3.99 27.91
N GLY A 120 -17.43 -3.97 27.96
CA GLY A 120 -16.57 -5.13 28.26
C GLY A 120 -16.50 -6.18 27.15
N LYS A 121 -17.19 -5.99 26.03
CA LYS A 121 -17.09 -6.90 24.87
C LYS A 121 -15.87 -6.55 24.02
N ILE A 122 -15.40 -7.59 23.32
CA ILE A 122 -14.21 -7.54 22.47
C ILE A 122 -14.61 -7.77 21.02
N LEU A 123 -14.15 -6.87 20.16
CA LEU A 123 -14.22 -6.94 18.72
C LEU A 123 -12.83 -7.29 18.16
N HIS A 124 -12.77 -8.33 17.34
CA HIS A 124 -11.63 -8.58 16.46
C HIS A 124 -11.90 -7.89 15.11
N LEU A 125 -11.08 -6.90 14.80
CA LEU A 125 -11.22 -6.06 13.62
C LEU A 125 -9.96 -6.20 12.76
N ASP A 126 -10.12 -6.76 11.56
CA ASP A 126 -9.08 -6.84 10.55
C ASP A 126 -9.30 -5.76 9.51
N VAL A 127 -8.33 -4.87 9.33
CA VAL A 127 -8.36 -3.80 8.33
C VAL A 127 -7.29 -4.06 7.29
N LEU A 128 -7.71 -4.31 6.04
CA LEU A 128 -6.84 -4.42 4.88
C LEU A 128 -6.81 -3.08 4.13
N THR A 129 -5.66 -2.45 4.10
CA THR A 129 -5.41 -1.27 3.25
C THR A 129 -4.43 -1.59 2.12
N VAL A 130 -4.67 -0.98 0.97
CA VAL A 130 -3.84 -1.11 -0.22
C VAL A 130 -3.43 0.28 -0.68
N PHE A 131 -2.12 0.52 -0.75
CA PHE A 131 -1.55 1.79 -1.19
C PHE A 131 -0.84 1.64 -2.53
N THR A 132 -1.13 2.56 -3.45
CA THR A 132 -0.43 2.71 -4.73
C THR A 132 0.50 3.92 -4.65
N HIS A 133 1.57 3.95 -5.44
CA HIS A 133 2.53 5.08 -5.46
C HIS A 133 3.14 5.43 -4.09
N PHE A 134 3.19 4.46 -3.17
CA PHE A 134 3.71 4.67 -1.82
C PHE A 134 5.21 4.40 -1.69
N LEU A 135 5.76 3.54 -2.56
CA LEU A 135 7.19 3.27 -2.64
C LEU A 135 7.88 4.28 -3.56
N GLN A 136 8.92 4.93 -3.06
CA GLN A 136 9.67 5.95 -3.80
C GLN A 136 11.02 5.40 -4.26
N PRO A 137 11.34 5.42 -5.57
CA PRO A 137 12.67 5.06 -6.04
C PRO A 137 13.75 5.96 -5.47
N PHE A 138 14.80 5.37 -4.90
CA PHE A 138 15.95 6.09 -4.38
C PHE A 138 17.22 5.26 -4.59
N PRO A 139 18.08 5.62 -5.56
CA PRO A 139 18.04 6.84 -6.38
C PRO A 139 16.87 6.86 -7.39
N GLU A 140 16.46 8.05 -7.82
CA GLU A 140 15.40 8.22 -8.82
C GLU A 140 15.81 7.75 -10.23
N GLU A 141 17.11 7.74 -10.50
CA GLU A 141 17.67 7.34 -11.80
C GLU A 141 18.76 6.28 -11.57
N ILE A 142 18.71 5.20 -12.35
CA ILE A 142 19.60 4.06 -12.29
C ILE A 142 20.10 3.72 -13.70
N THR A 143 21.34 3.24 -13.82
CA THR A 143 21.83 2.75 -15.12
C THR A 143 21.17 1.41 -15.46
N GLN A 144 21.34 0.95 -16.70
CA GLN A 144 20.77 -0.31 -17.16
C GLN A 144 21.25 -1.55 -16.37
N ALA A 145 22.42 -1.47 -15.71
CA ALA A 145 23.03 -2.55 -14.95
C ALA A 145 22.75 -2.48 -13.44
N ASP A 146 22.18 -1.38 -12.96
CA ASP A 146 21.95 -1.15 -11.55
C ASP A 146 20.65 -1.83 -11.07
N SER A 147 20.66 -2.29 -9.82
CA SER A 147 19.44 -2.71 -9.14
C SER A 147 18.57 -1.51 -8.77
N GLN A 148 17.25 -1.73 -8.75
CA GLN A 148 16.31 -0.72 -8.28
C GLN A 148 16.19 -0.80 -6.75
N LEU A 149 16.52 0.31 -6.09
CA LEU A 149 16.29 0.49 -4.66
C LEU A 149 15.10 1.45 -4.45
N VAL A 150 14.30 1.18 -3.43
CA VAL A 150 13.12 1.98 -3.08
C VAL A 150 13.06 2.24 -1.59
N VAL A 151 12.42 3.35 -1.24
CA VAL A 151 12.20 3.79 0.14
C VAL A 151 10.73 3.63 0.49
N PHE A 152 10.50 3.02 1.66
CA PHE A 152 9.22 2.94 2.33
C PHE A 152 9.28 3.79 3.61
N GLN A 153 8.29 4.67 3.80
CA GLN A 153 8.18 5.56 4.96
C GLN A 153 6.84 5.34 5.65
N ASP A 154 6.86 5.08 6.96
CA ASP A 154 5.66 4.85 7.77
C ASP A 154 6.00 5.15 9.24
N SER A 155 5.14 4.73 10.17
CA SER A 155 5.39 4.76 11.61
C SER A 155 5.46 3.34 12.18
N SER A 156 6.41 3.12 13.08
CA SER A 156 6.51 1.92 13.92
C SER A 156 5.34 1.79 14.89
N HIS A 157 4.77 2.92 15.33
CA HIS A 157 3.57 2.95 16.14
C HIS A 157 2.33 2.92 15.26
N TYR A 158 1.29 2.20 15.70
CA TYR A 158 -0.04 2.25 15.08
C TYR A 158 -0.71 3.56 15.44
N LEU A 159 -0.95 4.38 14.42
CA LEU A 159 -1.65 5.64 14.59
C LEU A 159 -3.14 5.38 14.83
N SER A 160 -3.56 5.51 16.10
CA SER A 160 -4.95 5.29 16.51
C SER A 160 -5.47 6.45 17.35
N PRO A 161 -6.75 6.83 17.23
CA PRO A 161 -7.37 7.76 18.18
C PRO A 161 -7.61 7.13 19.57
N TYR A 162 -7.39 5.82 19.71
CA TYR A 162 -7.58 5.06 20.92
C TYR A 162 -6.22 4.67 21.53
N PRO A 163 -6.13 4.53 22.87
CA PRO A 163 -4.91 4.01 23.49
C PRO A 163 -4.67 2.55 23.10
N VAL A 164 -3.40 2.20 22.88
CA VAL A 164 -2.99 0.86 22.43
C VAL A 164 -2.12 0.20 23.50
N LYS A 165 -2.60 -0.90 24.11
CA LYS A 165 -1.88 -1.60 25.19
C LYS A 165 -0.64 -2.32 24.69
N VAL A 166 -0.75 -3.04 23.57
CA VAL A 166 0.37 -3.78 22.96
C VAL A 166 0.28 -3.68 21.45
N GLN A 167 1.40 -3.42 20.80
CA GLN A 167 1.47 -3.41 19.34
C GLN A 167 2.74 -4.05 18.79
N THR A 168 2.60 -4.66 17.61
CA THR A 168 3.71 -5.18 16.82
C THR A 168 3.58 -4.76 15.37
N LEU A 169 4.72 -4.50 14.72
CA LEU A 169 4.79 -4.23 13.29
C LEU A 169 5.75 -5.22 12.65
N SER A 170 5.28 -5.93 11.64
CA SER A 170 6.06 -6.85 10.81
C SER A 170 6.03 -6.38 9.36
N ILE A 171 7.19 -6.16 8.76
CA ILE A 171 7.34 -5.70 7.39
C ILE A 171 8.01 -6.80 6.57
N ARG A 172 7.29 -7.36 5.62
CA ARG A 172 7.78 -8.37 4.68
C ARG A 172 8.40 -7.68 3.47
N LEU A 173 9.64 -8.01 3.19
CA LEU A 173 10.42 -7.49 2.06
C LEU A 173 10.37 -8.47 0.87
N PRO A 174 10.58 -8.01 -0.38
CA PRO A 174 10.60 -8.85 -1.58
C PRO A 174 11.73 -9.90 -1.61
N GLY A 175 12.60 -9.91 -0.60
CA GLY A 175 13.91 -10.54 -0.65
C GLY A 175 14.95 -9.61 -1.27
N GLY A 176 16.23 -9.98 -1.17
CA GLY A 176 17.33 -9.16 -1.68
C GLY A 176 17.96 -8.27 -0.60
N ARG A 177 18.73 -7.27 -1.04
CA ARG A 177 19.54 -6.45 -0.15
C ARG A 177 18.69 -5.38 0.55
N VAL A 178 18.83 -5.28 1.87
CA VAL A 178 18.36 -4.11 2.64
C VAL A 178 19.54 -3.16 2.77
N GLU A 179 19.39 -1.95 2.24
CA GLU A 179 20.45 -0.93 2.27
C GLU A 179 20.50 -0.25 3.64
N SER A 180 19.35 0.19 4.13
CA SER A 180 19.24 0.77 5.47
C SER A 180 17.82 0.67 6.02
N TYR A 181 17.70 0.70 7.34
CA TYR A 181 16.41 0.79 8.01
C TYR A 181 16.58 1.49 9.35
N THR A 182 15.54 2.21 9.79
CA THR A 182 15.52 2.85 11.10
C THR A 182 15.61 1.78 12.21
N LYS A 183 16.59 1.92 13.11
CA LYS A 183 16.78 1.00 14.23
C LYS A 183 16.25 1.63 15.51
N TYR A 184 15.31 0.94 16.15
CA TYR A 184 14.91 1.17 17.53
C TYR A 184 15.40 0.01 18.40
N GLY A 185 15.34 0.15 19.73
CA GLY A 185 15.86 -0.86 20.66
C GLY A 185 15.33 -2.27 20.43
N ASN A 186 14.08 -2.41 19.95
CA ASN A 186 13.41 -3.69 19.71
C ASN A 186 13.30 -4.05 18.21
N THR A 187 14.16 -3.53 17.34
CA THR A 187 14.10 -3.83 15.90
C THR A 187 14.89 -5.10 15.56
N LYS A 188 14.27 -6.07 14.86
CA LYS A 188 14.93 -7.31 14.41
C LYS A 188 14.68 -7.55 12.94
N LEU A 189 15.73 -7.85 12.19
CA LEU A 189 15.62 -8.38 10.82
C LEU A 189 15.85 -9.89 10.89
N VAL A 190 14.82 -10.67 10.53
CA VAL A 190 14.89 -12.14 10.47
C VAL A 190 14.49 -12.54 9.06
N ASP A 191 15.39 -13.23 8.36
CA ASP A 191 15.26 -13.57 6.95
C ASP A 191 14.98 -12.33 6.08
N SER A 192 13.75 -12.20 5.57
CA SER A 192 13.26 -11.07 4.77
C SER A 192 12.11 -10.33 5.47
N GLU A 193 12.02 -10.43 6.80
CA GLU A 193 10.99 -9.80 7.62
C GLU A 193 11.61 -8.89 8.70
N LEU A 194 11.25 -7.61 8.66
CA LEU A 194 11.68 -6.61 9.64
C LEU A 194 10.58 -6.44 10.70
N LYS A 195 10.93 -6.68 11.97
CA LYS A 195 10.02 -6.61 13.11
C LYS A 195 10.36 -5.41 13.98
N TYR A 196 9.34 -4.62 14.31
CA TYR A 196 9.41 -3.53 15.28
C TYR A 196 8.48 -3.81 16.45
N GLY A 197 8.97 -3.51 17.65
CA GLY A 197 8.28 -3.81 18.89
C GLY A 197 8.58 -5.23 19.41
N PRO A 198 7.82 -5.70 20.41
CA PRO A 198 6.58 -5.13 20.91
C PRO A 198 6.77 -3.76 21.57
N TYR A 199 5.78 -2.89 21.41
CA TYR A 199 5.65 -1.66 22.18
C TYR A 199 4.42 -1.77 23.07
N GLU A 200 4.53 -1.27 24.30
CA GLU A 200 3.50 -1.35 25.32
C GLU A 200 2.99 0.05 25.69
N ASP A 201 1.72 0.14 26.07
CA ASP A 201 1.04 1.34 26.56
C ASP A 201 1.29 2.61 25.72
N VAL A 202 1.02 2.48 24.42
CA VAL A 202 1.21 3.56 23.46
C VAL A 202 0.01 4.51 23.52
N PRO A 203 0.24 5.83 23.70
CA PRO A 203 -0.84 6.80 23.83
C PRO A 203 -1.58 7.03 22.51
N PRO A 204 -2.82 7.57 22.56
CA PRO A 204 -3.53 8.00 21.36
C PRO A 204 -2.70 8.93 20.49
N PHE A 205 -2.88 8.81 19.18
CA PHE A 205 -2.21 9.60 18.15
C PHE A 205 -0.67 9.56 18.19
N SER A 206 -0.08 8.52 18.79
CA SER A 206 1.36 8.33 18.77
C SER A 206 1.86 8.01 17.35
N TYR A 207 2.92 8.70 16.94
CA TYR A 207 3.57 8.51 15.64
C TYR A 207 5.08 8.44 15.85
N ASN A 208 5.71 7.35 15.40
CA ASN A 208 7.15 7.13 15.55
C ASN A 208 7.75 6.70 14.20
N PRO A 209 8.31 7.63 13.42
CA PRO A 209 8.61 7.44 12.01
C PRO A 209 9.67 6.35 11.77
N ILE A 210 9.50 5.60 10.68
CA ILE A 210 10.47 4.62 10.19
C ILE A 210 10.70 4.83 8.70
N ILE A 211 11.93 4.57 8.29
CA ILE A 211 12.35 4.56 6.90
C ILE A 211 13.02 3.21 6.64
N VAL A 212 12.61 2.55 5.56
CA VAL A 212 13.21 1.29 5.10
C VAL A 212 13.63 1.48 3.65
N HIS A 213 14.92 1.34 3.38
CA HIS A 213 15.53 1.44 2.05
C HIS A 213 16.03 0.07 1.62
N PHE A 214 15.43 -0.47 0.57
CA PHE A 214 15.64 -1.87 0.18
C PHE A 214 15.56 -2.05 -1.33
N GLU A 215 16.13 -3.15 -1.79
CA GLU A 215 16.09 -3.57 -3.18
C GLU A 215 14.72 -4.11 -3.57
N ASN A 216 14.15 -3.59 -4.66
CA ASN A 216 12.90 -4.06 -5.23
C ASN A 216 12.96 -3.99 -6.74
N ASN A 217 13.44 -5.07 -7.35
CA ASN A 217 13.56 -5.22 -8.79
C ASN A 217 12.26 -5.69 -9.48
N ASN A 218 11.13 -5.72 -8.77
CA ASN A 218 9.87 -5.98 -9.44
C ASN A 218 9.58 -4.86 -10.46
N PRO A 219 8.92 -5.17 -11.59
CA PRO A 219 8.46 -4.16 -12.53
C PRO A 219 7.35 -3.30 -11.91
N PHE A 220 7.51 -1.98 -11.99
CA PHE A 220 6.53 -1.01 -11.46
C PHE A 220 5.57 -0.61 -12.60
N ALA A 221 4.67 -1.51 -12.95
CA ALA A 221 3.69 -1.30 -14.02
C ALA A 221 2.55 -0.38 -13.55
N VAL A 222 2.44 0.81 -14.15
CA VAL A 222 1.40 1.79 -13.83
C VAL A 222 0.59 2.07 -15.08
N ALA A 223 -0.70 1.75 -15.08
CA ALA A 223 -1.63 2.23 -16.08
C ALA A 223 -2.00 3.68 -15.75
N LYS A 224 -1.53 4.65 -16.56
CA LYS A 224 -1.93 6.05 -16.44
C LYS A 224 -3.38 6.26 -16.85
N GLU A 225 -3.79 5.50 -17.86
CA GLU A 225 -5.13 5.53 -18.42
C GLU A 225 -5.53 4.10 -18.81
N LEU A 226 -6.79 3.77 -18.54
CA LEU A 226 -7.43 2.54 -18.96
C LEU A 226 -8.84 2.89 -19.44
N ILE A 227 -9.07 2.71 -20.74
CA ILE A 227 -10.41 2.80 -21.35
C ILE A 227 -10.87 1.37 -21.60
N ARG A 228 -12.02 0.99 -21.06
CA ARG A 228 -12.65 -0.30 -21.33
C ARG A 228 -13.98 -0.06 -22.00
N GLU A 229 -14.10 -0.50 -23.24
CA GLU A 229 -15.34 -0.50 -24.00
C GLU A 229 -15.96 -1.89 -23.91
N ILE A 230 -17.28 -1.95 -23.69
CA ILE A 230 -18.03 -3.20 -23.61
C ILE A 230 -19.19 -3.08 -24.59
N GLU A 231 -19.08 -3.75 -25.72
CA GLU A 231 -20.13 -3.82 -26.73
C GLU A 231 -20.98 -5.06 -26.50
N ILE A 232 -22.29 -4.85 -26.32
CA ILE A 232 -23.25 -5.92 -26.10
C ILE A 232 -24.13 -6.05 -27.33
N SER A 233 -24.03 -7.19 -28.02
CA SER A 233 -24.89 -7.53 -29.13
C SER A 233 -25.96 -8.53 -28.70
N HIS A 234 -27.22 -8.18 -28.95
CA HIS A 234 -28.35 -9.09 -28.74
C HIS A 234 -28.34 -10.26 -29.74
N TRP A 235 -27.50 -10.22 -30.77
CA TRP A 235 -27.29 -11.30 -31.72
C TRP A 235 -26.27 -12.35 -31.25
N GLY A 236 -25.67 -12.18 -30.06
CA GLY A 236 -25.06 -13.30 -29.33
C GLY A 236 -23.62 -13.11 -28.81
N ASN A 237 -23.01 -11.93 -28.93
CA ASN A 237 -21.66 -11.68 -28.40
C ASN A 237 -21.59 -10.46 -27.47
N VAL A 238 -20.68 -10.56 -26.51
CA VAL A 238 -20.20 -9.42 -25.73
C VAL A 238 -18.73 -9.25 -26.07
N GLN A 239 -18.39 -8.13 -26.69
CA GLN A 239 -17.02 -7.79 -27.02
C GLN A 239 -16.51 -6.79 -25.99
N ILE A 240 -15.32 -7.04 -25.46
CA ILE A 240 -14.64 -6.16 -24.53
C ILE A 240 -13.41 -5.67 -25.27
N THR A 241 -13.20 -4.36 -25.28
CA THR A 241 -12.04 -3.70 -25.88
C THR A 241 -11.33 -2.88 -24.82
N GLU A 242 -10.08 -3.21 -24.46
CA GLU A 242 -9.31 -2.46 -23.45
C GLU A 242 -8.12 -1.69 -24.02
N HIS A 243 -8.13 -0.37 -23.82
CA HIS A 243 -7.02 0.53 -24.12
C HIS A 243 -6.24 0.92 -22.88
N TYR A 244 -5.03 0.39 -22.78
CA TYR A 244 -4.10 0.72 -21.71
C TYR A 244 -3.05 1.72 -22.19
N ASN A 245 -2.74 2.71 -21.36
CA ASN A 245 -1.54 3.53 -21.45
C ASN A 245 -0.64 3.22 -20.24
N ILE A 246 0.36 2.37 -20.44
CA ILE A 246 1.21 1.84 -19.35
C ILE A 246 2.55 2.56 -19.33
N VAL A 247 2.99 2.94 -18.13
CA VAL A 247 4.31 3.51 -17.87
C VAL A 247 5.06 2.74 -16.80
N HIS A 248 6.39 2.83 -16.83
CA HIS A 248 7.25 2.37 -15.74
C HIS A 248 7.32 3.40 -14.61
N GLY A 249 6.72 3.07 -13.46
CA GLY A 249 6.63 3.91 -12.27
C GLY A 249 7.83 3.79 -11.32
N GLY A 250 8.82 2.96 -11.64
CA GLY A 250 10.06 2.80 -10.86
C GLY A 250 11.13 3.82 -11.22
N ALA A 251 12.39 3.50 -10.88
CA ALA A 251 13.53 4.35 -11.19
C ALA A 251 13.68 4.57 -12.72
N ARG A 252 14.13 5.76 -13.10
CA ARG A 252 14.35 6.15 -14.50
C ARG A 252 15.67 5.58 -15.00
N LEU A 253 15.77 5.34 -16.31
CA LEU A 253 17.06 5.00 -16.90
C LEU A 253 17.94 6.25 -16.92
N LYS A 254 19.11 6.14 -16.29
CA LYS A 254 20.19 7.12 -16.37
C LYS A 254 21.07 6.79 -17.57
N GLY A 255 21.27 7.77 -18.45
CA GLY A 255 22.04 7.58 -19.68
C GLY A 255 21.23 6.91 -20.79
N GLU A 256 21.93 6.28 -21.74
CA GLU A 256 21.31 5.68 -22.92
C GLU A 256 21.04 4.19 -22.73
N PHE A 257 20.05 3.70 -23.48
CA PHE A 257 19.78 2.27 -23.55
C PHE A 257 20.73 1.60 -24.54
N SER A 258 21.48 0.61 -24.06
CA SER A 258 22.37 -0.20 -24.89
C SER A 258 21.78 -1.60 -25.08
N ARG A 259 21.32 -1.88 -26.31
CA ARG A 259 20.83 -3.22 -26.67
C ARG A 259 21.93 -4.27 -26.50
N LEU A 260 23.18 -3.94 -26.86
CA LEU A 260 24.31 -4.85 -26.73
C LEU A 260 24.50 -5.26 -25.26
N ASP A 261 24.47 -4.30 -24.34
CA ASP A 261 24.60 -4.60 -22.91
C ASP A 261 23.39 -5.38 -22.37
N TYR A 262 22.18 -5.09 -22.90
CA TYR A 262 20.97 -5.80 -22.49
C TYR A 262 20.99 -7.27 -22.91
N GLN A 263 21.57 -7.57 -24.07
CA GLN A 263 21.63 -8.91 -24.62
C GLN A 263 22.85 -9.70 -24.13
N SER A 264 24.01 -9.04 -23.97
CA SER A 264 25.27 -9.68 -23.57
C SER A 264 25.37 -10.02 -22.08
N ARG A 265 24.55 -9.40 -21.21
CA ARG A 265 24.59 -9.60 -19.75
C ARG A 265 23.26 -10.15 -19.19
N PRO A 266 22.97 -11.46 -19.31
CA PRO A 266 21.68 -12.05 -18.94
C PRO A 266 21.24 -11.81 -17.49
N TYR A 267 22.21 -11.73 -16.57
CA TYR A 267 21.98 -11.61 -15.11
C TYR A 267 21.92 -10.16 -14.61
N ALA A 268 22.58 -9.21 -15.29
CA ALA A 268 22.61 -7.80 -14.92
C ALA A 268 21.73 -6.91 -15.81
N ARG A 269 21.07 -7.47 -16.84
CA ARG A 269 20.22 -6.70 -17.75
C ARG A 269 18.95 -6.20 -17.07
N GLY A 270 18.78 -4.88 -17.00
CA GLY A 270 17.51 -4.17 -16.75
C GLY A 270 16.57 -4.95 -15.84
N VAL A 271 17.03 -5.30 -14.65
CA VAL A 271 16.35 -6.25 -13.77
C VAL A 271 14.97 -5.76 -13.34
N SER A 272 14.81 -4.44 -13.25
CA SER A 272 13.55 -3.74 -12.98
C SER A 272 12.68 -3.49 -14.23
N SER A 273 13.16 -3.75 -15.45
CA SER A 273 12.43 -3.46 -16.69
C SER A 273 11.24 -4.39 -16.94
N PHE A 274 10.27 -3.91 -17.73
CA PHE A 274 9.21 -4.77 -18.26
C PHE A 274 9.79 -5.79 -19.24
N ARG A 275 9.64 -7.07 -18.91
CA ARG A 275 9.94 -8.16 -19.84
C ARG A 275 8.69 -8.66 -20.53
N HIS A 276 7.61 -8.80 -19.75
CA HIS A 276 6.30 -9.23 -20.21
C HIS A 276 5.25 -8.77 -19.20
N LEU A 277 4.01 -8.66 -19.66
CA LEU A 277 2.80 -8.47 -18.87
C LEU A 277 1.87 -9.67 -19.10
N ILE A 278 1.06 -9.97 -18.08
CA ILE A 278 0.12 -11.10 -18.12
C ILE A 278 -1.30 -10.55 -17.91
N ALA A 279 -2.13 -10.65 -18.95
CA ALA A 279 -3.56 -10.42 -18.84
C ALA A 279 -4.25 -11.73 -18.46
N ARG A 280 -5.11 -11.67 -17.44
CA ARG A 280 -5.93 -12.80 -17.01
C ARG A 280 -7.34 -12.57 -17.53
N LEU A 281 -7.71 -13.35 -18.52
CA LEU A 281 -8.99 -13.27 -19.20
C LEU A 281 -9.94 -14.38 -18.71
N PRO A 282 -11.26 -14.18 -18.79
CA PRO A 282 -12.25 -15.22 -18.50
C PRO A 282 -12.03 -16.49 -19.32
N ALA A 283 -12.41 -17.66 -18.78
CA ALA A 283 -12.23 -18.96 -19.45
C ALA A 283 -12.87 -19.05 -20.85
N ARG A 284 -13.91 -18.26 -21.10
CA ARG A 284 -14.68 -18.24 -22.37
C ARG A 284 -14.21 -17.17 -23.35
N ALA A 285 -13.12 -16.47 -23.04
CA ALA A 285 -12.53 -15.50 -23.94
C ALA A 285 -12.05 -16.20 -25.22
N HIS A 286 -12.44 -15.67 -26.37
CA HIS A 286 -12.10 -16.16 -27.70
C HIS A 286 -11.90 -14.96 -28.65
N SER A 287 -11.39 -15.20 -29.85
CA SER A 287 -11.12 -14.14 -30.84
C SER A 287 -10.22 -13.01 -30.31
N ILE A 288 -9.22 -13.37 -29.52
CA ILE A 288 -8.32 -12.42 -28.86
C ILE A 288 -7.34 -11.85 -29.89
N TYR A 289 -7.25 -10.53 -29.95
CA TYR A 289 -6.24 -9.82 -30.72
C TYR A 289 -5.45 -8.89 -29.80
N TYR A 290 -4.20 -8.62 -30.17
CA TYR A 290 -3.32 -7.71 -29.43
C TYR A 290 -2.62 -6.78 -30.41
N ARG A 291 -2.93 -5.48 -30.29
CA ARG A 291 -2.50 -4.44 -31.23
C ARG A 291 -2.00 -3.19 -30.50
N ASP A 292 -1.16 -2.43 -31.16
CA ASP A 292 -0.82 -1.06 -30.81
C ASP A 292 -1.47 -0.05 -31.79
N GLU A 293 -1.12 1.23 -31.65
CA GLU A 293 -1.58 2.31 -32.54
C GLU A 293 -1.15 2.13 -34.00
N ILE A 294 -0.07 1.39 -34.27
CA ILE A 294 0.53 1.25 -35.60
C ILE A 294 0.27 -0.11 -36.24
N GLY A 295 -0.28 -1.08 -35.50
CA GLY A 295 -0.72 -2.34 -36.05
C GLY A 295 -0.67 -3.52 -35.06
N ASN A 296 -0.53 -4.71 -35.63
CA ASN A 296 -0.58 -5.95 -34.87
C ASN A 296 0.76 -6.29 -34.22
N ILE A 297 0.74 -6.70 -32.95
CA ILE A 297 1.94 -7.16 -32.26
C ILE A 297 1.93 -8.70 -32.21
N SER A 298 2.84 -9.32 -32.95
CA SER A 298 2.99 -10.78 -33.01
C SER A 298 3.71 -11.39 -31.81
N THR A 299 4.41 -10.59 -31.00
CA THR A 299 5.11 -11.05 -29.80
C THR A 299 4.15 -11.18 -28.61
N SER A 300 3.20 -12.11 -28.71
CA SER A 300 2.29 -12.50 -27.63
C SER A 300 2.15 -14.02 -27.57
N HIS A 301 1.80 -14.56 -26.40
CA HIS A 301 1.60 -15.99 -26.21
C HIS A 301 0.32 -16.22 -25.41
N LEU A 302 -0.60 -17.00 -25.98
CA LEU A 302 -1.88 -17.34 -25.36
C LEU A 302 -1.81 -18.73 -24.73
N TRP A 303 -2.27 -18.85 -23.49
CA TRP A 303 -2.46 -20.12 -22.82
C TRP A 303 -3.89 -20.19 -22.28
N SER A 304 -4.56 -21.31 -22.47
CA SER A 304 -5.93 -21.52 -22.01
C SER A 304 -6.06 -22.81 -21.20
N ASP A 305 -6.89 -22.74 -20.17
CA ASP A 305 -7.34 -23.88 -19.37
C ASP A 305 -8.84 -23.68 -19.06
N SER A 306 -9.51 -24.74 -18.66
CA SER A 306 -10.90 -24.81 -18.20
C SER A 306 -11.33 -23.66 -17.28
N LYS A 307 -10.40 -23.08 -16.52
CA LYS A 307 -10.68 -22.01 -15.54
C LYS A 307 -10.37 -20.60 -16.03
N LYS A 308 -9.48 -20.42 -17.00
CA LYS A 308 -8.98 -19.09 -17.40
C LYS A 308 -8.24 -19.11 -18.72
N VAL A 309 -8.16 -17.94 -19.33
CA VAL A 309 -7.25 -17.68 -20.45
C VAL A 309 -6.18 -16.69 -19.98
N LEU A 310 -4.92 -16.94 -20.31
CA LEU A 310 -3.78 -16.11 -19.99
C LEU A 310 -3.16 -15.61 -21.30
N LEU A 311 -3.10 -14.29 -21.46
CA LEU A 311 -2.35 -13.67 -22.54
C LEU A 311 -1.07 -13.09 -21.95
N LEU A 312 0.07 -13.62 -22.38
CA LEU A 312 1.38 -13.04 -22.14
C LEU A 312 1.68 -12.08 -23.29
N PHE A 313 1.90 -10.80 -23.00
CA PHE A 313 2.14 -9.78 -24.01
C PHE A 313 3.28 -8.85 -23.58
N ILE A 314 3.85 -8.11 -24.54
CA ILE A 314 5.14 -7.41 -24.48
C ILE A 314 6.34 -8.36 -24.51
N SER A 315 7.16 -8.19 -25.57
CA SER A 315 8.57 -8.57 -25.61
C SER A 315 9.37 -7.45 -26.32
N PHE A 316 9.11 -6.19 -25.95
CA PHE A 316 9.95 -5.04 -26.25
C PHE A 316 10.37 -4.39 -24.93
N VAL A 317 11.68 -4.17 -24.76
CA VAL A 317 12.23 -3.52 -23.57
C VAL A 317 11.81 -2.06 -23.60
N MET A 318 10.82 -1.67 -22.81
CA MET A 318 10.57 -0.26 -22.50
C MET A 318 11.63 0.21 -21.51
N ALA A 319 12.80 0.60 -22.03
CA ALA A 319 13.60 1.61 -21.36
C ALA A 319 12.87 2.96 -21.52
N LYS A 320 12.79 3.74 -20.44
CA LYS A 320 12.05 5.01 -20.38
C LYS A 320 12.61 6.01 -21.41
N PHE A 321 12.06 6.01 -22.61
CA PHE A 321 12.19 7.13 -23.55
C PHE A 321 11.06 8.14 -23.25
N PRO A 322 11.29 9.45 -23.38
CA PRO A 322 10.35 10.46 -22.87
C PRO A 322 8.94 10.43 -23.47
N ASN A 323 8.69 9.76 -24.61
CA ASN A 323 7.45 9.90 -25.38
C ASN A 323 7.04 8.62 -26.15
N LYS A 324 6.82 7.47 -25.50
CA LYS A 324 6.12 6.36 -26.16
C LYS A 324 4.98 5.83 -25.30
N SER A 325 3.76 6.23 -25.67
CA SER A 325 2.53 5.52 -25.34
C SER A 325 2.60 4.13 -25.96
N ALA A 326 2.32 3.10 -25.17
CA ALA A 326 2.00 1.79 -25.69
C ALA A 326 0.50 1.64 -25.49
N THR A 327 -0.25 1.82 -26.57
CA THR A 327 -1.70 1.65 -26.62
C THR A 327 -1.97 0.16 -26.76
N HIS A 328 -2.90 -0.35 -25.97
CA HIS A 328 -3.29 -1.75 -26.03
C HIS A 328 -4.73 -1.87 -26.50
N VAL A 329 -5.08 -3.02 -27.03
CA VAL A 329 -6.45 -3.38 -27.42
C VAL A 329 -6.53 -4.85 -27.07
N CYS A 330 -7.30 -5.20 -26.03
CA CYS A 330 -7.69 -6.58 -25.71
C CYS A 330 -9.15 -6.75 -26.03
#